data_AF-A0A3M7SA50-F1
#
_entry.id   AF-A0A3M7SA50-F1
#
_cell.length_a   1.000
_cell.length_b   1.000
_cell.length_c   1.000
_cell.angle_alpha   90.00
_cell.angle_beta   90.00
_cell.angle_gamma   90.00
#
_symmetry.space_group_name_H-M   'P 1'
#
loop_
_entity.id
_entity.type
_entity.pdbx_description
1 polymer ?
#
loop_
_entity_poly.entity_id
_entity_poly.type
_entity_poly.pdbx_seq_one_letter_code
_entity_poly.pdbx_strand_id
1 'polypeptide(L)'
;MYKNFLTKLPIRVIAASVGGLLVYQKVGEISEQPLSAAGLNYSRRFYPASSEYPDLTRNRNIMARNLTQDLYARLRDRRTPNGFTVDNAIQPGVDNSGTYAFTGIVAGDEESYVVFRELFDKVILEKHGYKPDQVHPTDLDASKIQNAQLDPEYVLSIRLRVIRNIKGYCLPSFCTRGERRDIENIIVKALYSLKDLNGTYYALKELSQDEETSLANKEIYMNRPYHPNDLSANLGKDWPDARGIWLNHDRTLAAFVNRRDHVVLSLMDRSSDLGASFTKFVDFVKKFEDQVVAQKWKLMHNKHLGYVTTDPKNLGTTLKLTVRVNLPNLCHDSRLSAILKILNLSQSFKLIGDNFDIDEPVDKGDTTHSVAEISSKITLGKSEVEITQAFIQSINKLIEVEKIVANGGQLDEFLYPK
;
A
#
# COMPACT_ATOMS: atom_id res chain seq x y z
N MET A 1 -29.12 13.24 -55.89
CA MET A 1 -28.15 12.84 -56.93
C MET A 1 -27.10 13.95 -57.11
N TYR A 2 -26.14 14.07 -56.19
CA TYR A 2 -24.97 14.96 -56.24
C TYR A 2 -23.86 14.20 -55.49
N LYS A 3 -22.79 13.70 -56.13
CA LYS A 3 -21.58 14.37 -56.68
C LYS A 3 -20.60 14.86 -55.60
N ASN A 4 -19.39 14.29 -55.66
CA ASN A 4 -18.21 14.58 -54.83
C ASN A 4 -17.73 16.03 -55.00
N PHE A 5 -17.06 16.59 -53.98
CA PHE A 5 -15.58 16.70 -53.96
C PHE A 5 -15.09 17.33 -52.64
N LEU A 6 -14.05 16.73 -52.03
CA LEU A 6 -13.16 17.39 -51.08
C LEU A 6 -11.79 17.53 -51.75
N THR A 7 -11.07 18.63 -51.49
CA THR A 7 -9.85 18.98 -52.24
C THR A 7 -8.77 19.64 -51.41
N LYS A 8 -7.53 19.15 -51.57
CA LYS A 8 -6.24 19.84 -51.34
C LYS A 8 -5.86 20.09 -49.87
N LEU A 9 -4.58 20.12 -49.43
CA LEU A 9 -3.23 19.80 -49.95
C LEU A 9 -2.26 19.84 -48.72
N PRO A 10 -0.93 19.58 -48.80
CA PRO A 10 -0.13 18.93 -49.85
C PRO A 10 0.72 17.73 -49.36
N ILE A 11 1.26 16.95 -50.30
CA ILE A 11 2.42 16.06 -50.08
C ILE A 11 3.62 16.63 -50.83
N ARG A 12 4.84 16.53 -50.28
CA ARG A 12 6.09 16.79 -51.01
C ARG A 12 6.73 15.45 -51.42
N VAL A 13 7.16 15.37 -52.68
CA VAL A 13 7.95 14.26 -53.23
C VAL A 13 9.26 14.84 -53.76
N ILE A 14 10.36 14.10 -53.60
CA ILE A 14 11.63 14.30 -54.30
C ILE A 14 12.04 12.94 -54.87
N ALA A 15 12.58 12.92 -56.09
CA ALA A 15 12.93 11.70 -56.82
C ALA A 15 14.30 11.85 -57.52
N ALA A 16 14.95 10.72 -57.85
CA ALA A 16 16.19 10.66 -58.62
C ALA A 16 16.22 9.39 -59.52
N SER A 17 16.99 9.45 -60.62
CA SER A 17 17.10 8.49 -61.74
C SER A 17 17.98 7.26 -61.43
N VAL A 18 17.67 6.00 -61.80
CA VAL A 18 17.43 5.32 -63.11
C VAL A 18 18.71 4.83 -63.83
N GLY A 19 18.84 3.50 -64.02
CA GLY A 19 19.60 2.85 -65.13
C GLY A 19 20.60 1.72 -64.78
N GLY A 20 20.56 0.57 -65.51
CA GLY A 20 21.74 -0.31 -65.72
C GLY A 20 21.68 -1.79 -65.24
N LEU A 21 21.39 -2.72 -66.17
CA LEU A 21 21.30 -4.20 -66.05
C LEU A 21 22.47 -5.01 -65.41
N LEU A 22 22.10 -6.08 -64.67
CA LEU A 22 22.62 -7.49 -64.64
C LEU A 22 24.14 -7.78 -64.46
N VAL A 23 24.57 -8.82 -63.73
CA VAL A 23 24.42 -10.28 -64.04
C VAL A 23 24.48 -11.19 -62.78
N TYR A 24 23.85 -12.36 -62.88
CA TYR A 24 23.88 -13.59 -62.04
C TYR A 24 25.22 -13.89 -61.29
N GLN A 25 25.29 -14.63 -60.16
CA GLN A 25 24.39 -15.51 -59.38
C GLN A 25 24.96 -15.58 -57.92
N LYS A 26 24.50 -16.26 -56.86
CA LYS A 26 23.46 -17.26 -56.45
C LYS A 26 23.35 -17.09 -54.89
N VAL A 27 22.30 -17.41 -54.10
CA VAL A 27 21.46 -18.60 -53.84
C VAL A 27 20.25 -18.13 -52.99
N GLY A 28 19.08 -18.77 -53.11
CA GLY A 28 18.02 -18.70 -52.09
C GLY A 28 16.87 -17.74 -52.42
N GLU A 29 15.81 -18.29 -52.99
CA GLU A 29 14.52 -17.60 -53.09
C GLU A 29 13.80 -17.64 -51.73
N ILE A 30 13.32 -16.49 -51.25
CA ILE A 30 12.28 -16.42 -50.22
C ILE A 30 11.03 -15.94 -50.94
N SER A 31 10.07 -16.85 -51.15
CA SER A 31 8.80 -16.51 -51.79
C SER A 31 7.94 -15.64 -50.86
N GLU A 32 7.43 -14.53 -51.37
CA GLU A 32 6.28 -13.83 -50.76
C GLU A 32 5.01 -14.67 -50.94
N GLN A 33 4.89 -15.75 -50.16
CA GLN A 33 3.58 -16.33 -49.86
C GLN A 33 2.94 -15.48 -48.76
N PRO A 34 1.65 -15.10 -48.89
CA PRO A 34 0.92 -14.60 -47.74
C PRO A 34 0.83 -15.76 -46.73
N LEU A 35 1.41 -15.58 -45.55
CA LEU A 35 1.24 -16.52 -44.43
C LEU A 35 -0.25 -16.58 -44.11
N SER A 36 -0.90 -17.65 -44.56
CA SER A 36 -2.32 -17.87 -44.35
C SER A 36 -2.58 -18.00 -42.84
N ALA A 37 -3.60 -17.29 -42.36
CA ALA A 37 -3.99 -17.30 -40.96
C ALA A 37 -4.71 -18.61 -40.58
N ALA A 38 -4.01 -19.74 -40.73
CA ALA A 38 -4.38 -21.02 -40.15
C ALA A 38 -4.28 -20.89 -38.62
N GLY A 39 -5.40 -20.49 -38.01
CA GLY A 39 -5.42 -19.92 -36.66
C GLY A 39 -5.05 -20.90 -35.56
N LEU A 40 -3.76 -20.97 -35.22
CA LEU A 40 -3.28 -21.48 -33.93
C LEU A 40 -3.59 -20.48 -32.81
N ASN A 41 -4.88 -20.32 -32.51
CA ASN A 41 -5.37 -19.68 -31.31
C ASN A 41 -4.99 -20.53 -30.09
N TYR A 42 -3.77 -20.35 -29.59
CA TYR A 42 -3.34 -20.85 -28.28
C TYR A 42 -3.98 -20.03 -27.14
N SER A 43 -5.31 -19.93 -27.15
CA SER A 43 -6.07 -19.62 -25.93
C SER A 43 -5.72 -20.65 -24.86
N ARG A 44 -5.64 -20.24 -23.58
CA ARG A 44 -5.59 -21.21 -22.47
C ARG A 44 -6.74 -22.21 -22.63
N ARG A 45 -6.47 -23.49 -22.37
CA ARG A 45 -7.52 -24.51 -22.33
C ARG A 45 -8.53 -24.12 -21.26
N PHE A 46 -9.80 -24.05 -21.60
CA PHE A 46 -10.87 -23.76 -20.65
C PHE A 46 -11.15 -25.00 -19.79
N TYR A 47 -10.57 -25.02 -18.59
CA TYR A 47 -10.91 -25.99 -17.56
C TYR A 47 -12.13 -25.51 -16.73
N PRO A 48 -12.95 -26.42 -16.18
CA PRO A 48 -14.07 -26.06 -15.33
C PRO A 48 -13.59 -25.38 -14.04
N ALA A 49 -14.45 -24.57 -13.41
CA ALA A 49 -14.13 -23.83 -12.20
C ALA A 49 -13.59 -24.71 -11.05
N SER A 50 -14.04 -25.96 -10.97
CA SER A 50 -13.60 -26.95 -9.98
C SER A 50 -12.16 -27.45 -10.16
N SER A 51 -11.59 -27.34 -11.38
CA SER A 51 -10.21 -27.77 -11.67
C SER A 51 -9.17 -26.65 -11.53
N GLU A 52 -9.61 -25.39 -11.50
CA GLU A 52 -8.75 -24.21 -11.30
C GLU A 52 -8.94 -23.61 -9.89
N TYR A 53 -9.81 -24.20 -9.06
CA TYR A 53 -9.99 -23.81 -7.66
C TYR A 53 -8.73 -24.15 -6.86
N PRO A 54 -8.13 -23.19 -6.12
CA PRO A 54 -6.90 -23.44 -5.38
C PRO A 54 -7.10 -24.43 -4.21
N ASP A 55 -6.12 -25.29 -3.97
CA ASP A 55 -6.02 -26.02 -2.70
C ASP A 55 -5.66 -25.04 -1.59
N LEU A 56 -6.64 -24.78 -0.71
CA LEU A 56 -6.51 -23.89 0.44
C LEU A 56 -6.48 -24.65 1.77
N THR A 57 -6.36 -25.98 1.76
CA THR A 57 -6.45 -26.84 2.98
C THR A 57 -5.39 -26.52 4.04
N ARG A 58 -4.32 -25.82 3.69
CA ARG A 58 -3.23 -25.40 4.59
C ARG A 58 -3.19 -23.90 4.83
N ASN A 59 -4.08 -23.12 4.21
CA ASN A 59 -4.00 -21.67 4.16
C ASN A 59 -4.84 -21.05 5.30
N ARG A 60 -4.26 -20.08 6.01
CA ARG A 60 -4.81 -19.50 7.24
C ARG A 60 -5.07 -18.00 7.14
N ASN A 61 -4.85 -17.39 5.97
CA ASN A 61 -5.19 -16.00 5.71
C ASN A 61 -6.72 -15.79 5.57
N ILE A 62 -7.16 -14.53 5.59
CA ILE A 62 -8.58 -14.15 5.61
C ILE A 62 -9.28 -14.50 4.28
N MET A 63 -8.61 -14.29 3.14
CA MET A 63 -9.11 -14.70 1.81
C MET A 63 -9.43 -16.20 1.79
N ALA A 64 -8.53 -17.06 2.26
CA ALA A 64 -8.70 -18.50 2.25
C ALA A 64 -9.88 -18.99 3.10
N ARG A 65 -10.27 -18.26 4.16
CA ARG A 65 -11.49 -18.55 4.94
C ARG A 65 -12.80 -18.13 4.25
N ASN A 66 -12.73 -17.19 3.32
CA ASN A 66 -13.90 -16.53 2.73
C ASN A 66 -14.17 -16.90 1.28
N LEU A 67 -13.17 -17.44 0.57
CA LEU A 67 -13.33 -18.02 -0.75
C LEU A 67 -14.02 -19.40 -0.65
N THR A 68 -14.99 -19.65 -1.52
CA THR A 68 -15.64 -20.95 -1.69
C THR A 68 -15.64 -21.33 -3.16
N GLN A 69 -15.82 -22.62 -3.48
CA GLN A 69 -15.82 -23.11 -4.86
C GLN A 69 -16.89 -22.42 -5.73
N ASP A 70 -18.10 -22.21 -5.19
CA ASP A 70 -19.17 -21.47 -5.87
C ASP A 70 -18.85 -19.99 -6.06
N LEU A 71 -18.19 -19.36 -5.07
CA LEU A 71 -17.79 -17.95 -5.15
C LEU A 71 -16.69 -17.76 -6.19
N TYR A 72 -15.69 -18.64 -6.21
CA TYR A 72 -14.66 -18.67 -7.25
C TYR A 72 -15.29 -18.89 -8.64
N ALA A 73 -16.20 -19.84 -8.78
CA ALA A 73 -16.91 -20.10 -10.04
C ALA A 73 -17.68 -18.88 -10.57
N ARG A 74 -18.25 -18.04 -9.69
CA ARG A 74 -18.94 -16.79 -10.10
C ARG A 74 -18.00 -15.62 -10.40
N LEU A 75 -16.74 -15.67 -9.95
CA LEU A 75 -15.78 -14.56 -10.06
C LEU A 75 -14.65 -14.78 -11.09
N ARG A 76 -14.23 -16.02 -11.33
CA ARG A 76 -13.03 -16.35 -12.14
C ARG A 76 -13.04 -15.81 -13.57
N ASP A 77 -14.21 -15.82 -14.21
CA ASP A 77 -14.37 -15.36 -15.58
C ASP A 77 -14.67 -13.84 -15.67
N ARG A 78 -14.74 -13.14 -14.53
CA ARG A 78 -14.85 -11.67 -14.46
C ARG A 78 -13.48 -11.01 -14.56
N ARG A 79 -13.46 -9.79 -15.12
CA ARG A 79 -12.28 -8.93 -15.24
C ARG A 79 -12.63 -7.50 -14.90
N THR A 80 -11.68 -6.75 -14.39
CA THR A 80 -11.75 -5.28 -14.33
C THR A 80 -11.53 -4.68 -15.73
N PRO A 81 -11.80 -3.38 -15.96
CA PRO A 81 -11.55 -2.75 -17.26
C PRO A 81 -10.09 -2.85 -17.72
N ASN A 82 -9.15 -2.93 -16.78
CA ASN A 82 -7.72 -3.08 -17.04
C ASN A 82 -7.29 -4.55 -17.25
N GLY A 83 -8.20 -5.50 -17.01
CA GLY A 83 -8.00 -6.94 -17.26
C GLY A 83 -7.63 -7.79 -16.04
N PHE A 84 -7.54 -7.20 -14.84
CA PHE A 84 -7.23 -7.89 -13.58
C PHE A 84 -8.28 -8.97 -13.26
N THR A 85 -7.85 -10.16 -12.83
CA THR A 85 -8.73 -11.31 -12.50
C THR A 85 -8.80 -11.57 -11.00
N VAL A 86 -9.77 -12.40 -10.57
CA VAL A 86 -9.81 -12.89 -9.19
C VAL A 86 -8.54 -13.67 -8.82
N ASP A 87 -7.95 -14.42 -9.78
CA ASP A 87 -6.70 -15.15 -9.56
C ASP A 87 -5.55 -14.19 -9.24
N ASN A 88 -5.46 -13.06 -9.97
CA ASN A 88 -4.48 -12.02 -9.68
C ASN A 88 -4.70 -11.38 -8.30
N ALA A 89 -5.96 -11.27 -7.87
CA ALA A 89 -6.30 -10.76 -6.54
C ALA A 89 -5.87 -11.73 -5.44
N ILE A 90 -6.15 -13.03 -5.57
CA ILE A 90 -5.95 -14.04 -4.52
C ILE A 90 -4.56 -14.68 -4.50
N GLN A 91 -3.75 -14.54 -5.57
CA GLN A 91 -2.42 -15.15 -5.66
C GLN A 91 -1.57 -15.01 -4.38
N PRO A 92 -1.51 -13.83 -3.70
CA PRO A 92 -0.73 -13.69 -2.47
C PRO A 92 -1.19 -14.62 -1.34
N GLY A 93 -2.50 -14.89 -1.20
CA GLY A 93 -3.06 -15.81 -0.21
C GLY A 93 -3.17 -17.26 -0.67
N VAL A 94 -2.93 -17.56 -1.94
CA VAL A 94 -2.74 -18.93 -2.45
C VAL A 94 -1.29 -19.36 -2.22
N ASP A 95 -0.33 -18.56 -2.69
CA ASP A 95 1.11 -18.82 -2.53
C ASP A 95 1.54 -18.86 -1.06
N ASN A 96 0.99 -17.96 -0.25
CA ASN A 96 1.38 -17.78 1.15
C ASN A 96 0.22 -18.18 2.06
N SER A 97 0.36 -19.33 2.71
CA SER A 97 -0.59 -19.83 3.72
C SER A 97 -0.87 -18.78 4.79
N GLY A 98 0.18 -18.06 5.23
CA GLY A 98 0.11 -16.83 6.02
C GLY A 98 -0.34 -17.01 7.47
N THR A 99 -0.35 -15.91 8.23
CA THR A 99 -0.97 -15.89 9.56
C THR A 99 -2.48 -15.64 9.47
N TYR A 100 -3.18 -15.85 10.58
CA TYR A 100 -4.61 -15.51 10.74
C TYR A 100 -4.94 -14.03 10.48
N ALA A 101 -3.96 -13.12 10.55
CA ALA A 101 -4.13 -11.68 10.39
C ALA A 101 -3.84 -11.16 8.98
N PHE A 102 -3.21 -11.97 8.12
CA PHE A 102 -2.93 -11.66 6.72
C PHE A 102 -4.22 -11.67 5.90
N THR A 103 -4.42 -10.66 5.06
CA THR A 103 -5.60 -10.51 4.20
C THR A 103 -5.63 -11.58 3.10
N GLY A 104 -4.47 -11.94 2.52
CA GLY A 104 -4.39 -12.96 1.47
C GLY A 104 -4.98 -12.55 0.12
N ILE A 105 -5.31 -11.27 -0.06
CA ILE A 105 -5.89 -10.73 -1.30
C ILE A 105 -5.39 -9.30 -1.52
N VAL A 106 -5.21 -8.90 -2.78
CA VAL A 106 -4.88 -7.53 -3.19
C VAL A 106 -5.79 -7.03 -4.30
N ALA A 107 -6.01 -5.72 -4.36
CA ALA A 107 -6.62 -5.06 -5.50
C ALA A 107 -5.58 -4.71 -6.57
N GLY A 108 -5.96 -4.75 -7.85
CA GLY A 108 -5.13 -4.35 -8.99
C GLY A 108 -5.44 -2.94 -9.52
N ASP A 109 -6.62 -2.43 -9.18
CA ASP A 109 -7.18 -1.13 -9.56
C ASP A 109 -8.35 -0.79 -8.61
N GLU A 110 -9.00 0.36 -8.79
CA GLU A 110 -10.14 0.79 -7.97
C GLU A 110 -11.38 -0.09 -8.23
N GLU A 111 -11.57 -0.53 -9.47
CA GLU A 111 -12.68 -1.38 -9.92
C GLU A 111 -12.64 -2.80 -9.32
N SER A 112 -11.48 -3.28 -8.89
CA SER A 112 -11.29 -4.57 -8.21
C SER A 112 -12.27 -4.76 -7.05
N TYR A 113 -12.46 -3.70 -6.24
CA TYR A 113 -13.39 -3.70 -5.10
C TYR A 113 -14.87 -3.77 -5.49
N VAL A 114 -15.21 -3.49 -6.76
CA VAL A 114 -16.58 -3.56 -7.29
C VAL A 114 -16.83 -4.89 -8.03
N VAL A 115 -15.91 -5.29 -8.90
CA VAL A 115 -16.04 -6.50 -9.75
C VAL A 115 -16.00 -7.78 -8.92
N PHE A 116 -15.13 -7.82 -7.91
CA PHE A 116 -14.91 -8.97 -7.03
C PHE A 116 -15.54 -8.78 -5.63
N ARG A 117 -16.50 -7.84 -5.50
CA ARG A 117 -17.08 -7.44 -4.22
C ARG A 117 -17.59 -8.60 -3.35
N GLU A 118 -18.13 -9.66 -3.96
CA GLU A 118 -18.63 -10.85 -3.24
C GLU A 118 -17.55 -11.54 -2.39
N LEU A 119 -16.27 -11.32 -2.69
CA LEU A 119 -15.11 -11.77 -1.91
C LEU A 119 -14.50 -10.63 -1.08
N PHE A 120 -14.30 -9.44 -1.66
CA PHE A 120 -13.71 -8.30 -0.93
C PHE A 120 -14.59 -7.86 0.26
N ASP A 121 -15.92 -7.76 0.09
CA ASP A 121 -16.86 -7.41 1.15
C ASP A 121 -16.75 -8.36 2.35
N LYS A 122 -16.49 -9.66 2.10
CA LYS A 122 -16.26 -10.67 3.15
C LYS A 122 -14.93 -10.47 3.87
N VAL A 123 -13.84 -10.27 3.12
CA VAL A 123 -12.50 -10.05 3.69
C VAL A 123 -12.46 -8.75 4.50
N ILE A 124 -13.14 -7.69 4.04
CA ILE A 124 -13.28 -6.42 4.74
C ILE A 124 -14.08 -6.59 6.04
N LEU A 125 -15.20 -7.33 5.99
CA LEU A 125 -16.01 -7.63 7.17
C LEU A 125 -15.22 -8.42 8.22
N GLU A 126 -14.46 -9.45 7.84
CA GLU A 126 -13.66 -10.22 8.79
C GLU A 126 -12.45 -9.43 9.31
N LYS A 127 -11.79 -8.61 8.47
CA LYS A 127 -10.61 -7.83 8.86
C LYS A 127 -10.92 -6.66 9.78
N HIS A 128 -12.05 -5.98 9.56
CA HIS A 128 -12.39 -4.70 10.20
C HIS A 128 -13.68 -4.71 11.02
N GLY A 129 -14.50 -5.76 10.93
CA GLY A 129 -15.88 -5.75 11.44
C GLY A 129 -16.83 -4.87 10.62
N TYR A 130 -16.38 -4.39 9.44
CA TYR A 130 -17.04 -3.35 8.66
C TYR A 130 -17.97 -3.94 7.60
N LYS A 131 -19.25 -3.56 7.63
CA LYS A 131 -20.31 -4.15 6.80
C LYS A 131 -20.52 -3.41 5.47
N PRO A 132 -21.01 -4.08 4.40
CA PRO A 132 -21.14 -3.50 3.05
C PRO A 132 -22.15 -2.35 2.89
N ASP A 133 -22.95 -2.07 3.92
CA ASP A 133 -23.95 -1.01 4.01
C ASP A 133 -23.46 0.24 4.76
N GLN A 134 -22.30 0.17 5.43
CA GLN A 134 -21.75 1.29 6.19
C GLN A 134 -21.13 2.38 5.29
N VAL A 135 -21.06 3.60 5.82
CA VAL A 135 -20.42 4.76 5.19
C VAL A 135 -19.22 5.18 6.05
N HIS A 136 -18.08 5.47 5.43
CA HIS A 136 -16.86 5.77 6.15
C HIS A 136 -16.85 7.23 6.63
N PRO A 137 -16.66 7.49 7.95
CA PRO A 137 -16.48 8.86 8.46
C PRO A 137 -15.03 9.33 8.29
N THR A 138 -14.86 10.61 7.96
CA THR A 138 -13.57 11.28 7.79
C THR A 138 -13.60 12.58 8.58
N ASP A 139 -12.59 12.81 9.43
CA ASP A 139 -12.50 14.01 10.28
C ASP A 139 -11.04 14.34 10.56
N LEU A 140 -10.56 15.41 9.92
CA LEU A 140 -9.17 15.88 9.97
C LEU A 140 -9.04 17.17 10.79
N ASP A 141 -9.89 17.36 11.80
CA ASP A 141 -9.86 18.50 12.71
C ASP A 141 -9.11 18.16 14.02
N ALA A 142 -7.82 18.52 14.03
CA ALA A 142 -6.94 18.28 15.16
C ALA A 142 -7.41 18.94 16.47
N SER A 143 -8.24 19.98 16.43
CA SER A 143 -8.71 20.69 17.63
C SER A 143 -9.63 19.84 18.53
N LYS A 144 -10.18 18.75 17.99
CA LYS A 144 -11.03 17.79 18.70
C LYS A 144 -10.23 16.77 19.53
N ILE A 145 -8.91 16.70 19.35
CA ILE A 145 -8.06 15.71 20.02
C ILE A 145 -7.74 16.20 21.45
N GLN A 146 -8.14 15.42 22.44
CA GLN A 146 -7.98 15.71 23.87
C GLN A 146 -6.84 14.88 24.48
N ASN A 147 -6.13 15.47 25.45
CA ASN A 147 -5.02 14.85 26.18
C ASN A 147 -3.92 14.29 25.27
N ALA A 148 -3.59 15.03 24.20
CA ALA A 148 -2.71 14.57 23.13
C ALA A 148 -1.21 14.52 23.50
N GLN A 149 -0.83 15.11 24.63
CA GLN A 149 0.50 14.97 25.23
C GLN A 149 0.64 13.58 25.85
N LEU A 150 1.46 12.72 25.24
CA LEU A 150 1.83 11.41 25.79
C LEU A 150 3.00 11.57 26.77
N ASP A 151 3.17 10.60 27.67
CA ASP A 151 4.22 10.65 28.71
C ASP A 151 5.64 10.66 28.07
N PRO A 152 6.44 11.75 28.24
CA PRO A 152 7.75 11.90 27.62
C PRO A 152 8.84 11.01 28.23
N GLU A 153 8.63 10.42 29.41
CA GLU A 153 9.57 9.43 29.97
C GLU A 153 9.49 8.09 29.23
N TYR A 154 8.31 7.81 28.64
CA TYR A 154 8.00 6.54 27.97
C TYR A 154 7.99 6.67 26.45
N VAL A 155 7.43 7.75 25.87
CA VAL A 155 7.28 7.91 24.41
C VAL A 155 8.48 8.66 23.82
N LEU A 156 9.27 7.92 23.02
CA LEU A 156 10.55 8.38 22.46
C LEU A 156 10.42 9.04 21.07
N SER A 157 9.36 8.70 20.32
CA SER A 157 9.06 9.28 19.00
C SER A 157 7.68 8.90 18.51
N ILE A 158 7.07 9.76 17.72
CA ILE A 158 5.81 9.56 17.00
C ILE A 158 6.08 9.40 15.50
N ARG A 159 5.39 8.46 14.85
CA ARG A 159 5.39 8.28 13.39
C ARG A 159 3.95 8.15 12.91
N LEU A 160 3.53 9.04 12.02
CA LEU A 160 2.19 9.06 11.41
C LEU A 160 2.31 8.76 9.92
N ARG A 161 1.41 7.94 9.38
CA ARG A 161 1.40 7.56 7.96
C ARG A 161 0.00 7.52 7.38
N VAL A 162 -0.15 7.96 6.13
CA VAL A 162 -1.34 7.75 5.29
C VAL A 162 -0.91 7.31 3.88
N ILE A 163 -1.78 6.58 3.21
CA ILE A 163 -1.62 6.07 1.86
C ILE A 163 -2.56 6.83 0.93
N ARG A 164 -2.10 7.16 -0.28
CA ARG A 164 -2.93 7.72 -1.35
C ARG A 164 -2.59 7.07 -2.69
N ASN A 165 -3.62 6.82 -3.49
CA ASN A 165 -3.51 6.29 -4.85
C ASN A 165 -4.18 7.24 -5.84
N ILE A 166 -3.62 7.35 -7.05
CA ILE A 166 -4.10 8.24 -8.11
C ILE A 166 -5.19 7.53 -8.92
N LYS A 167 -6.37 8.13 -9.00
CA LYS A 167 -7.55 7.58 -9.68
C LYS A 167 -7.34 7.53 -11.20
N GLY A 168 -7.70 6.39 -11.81
CA GLY A 168 -7.55 6.15 -13.26
C GLY A 168 -6.25 5.46 -13.67
N TYR A 169 -5.44 5.01 -12.71
CA TYR A 169 -4.25 4.17 -12.92
C TYR A 169 -4.40 2.84 -12.17
N CYS A 170 -3.73 1.78 -12.62
CA CYS A 170 -3.65 0.52 -11.87
C CYS A 170 -2.78 0.69 -10.61
N LEU A 171 -3.11 -0.07 -9.57
CA LEU A 171 -2.32 -0.18 -8.33
C LEU A 171 -0.99 -0.93 -8.56
N PRO A 172 0.03 -0.78 -7.70
CA PRO A 172 1.38 -1.31 -7.95
C PRO A 172 1.47 -2.83 -8.11
N SER A 173 0.48 -3.57 -7.60
CA SER A 173 0.25 -5.00 -7.78
C SER A 173 -0.02 -5.43 -9.23
N PHE A 174 -0.45 -4.50 -10.10
CA PHE A 174 -0.80 -4.80 -11.49
C PHE A 174 -0.15 -3.86 -12.51
N CYS A 175 0.13 -2.61 -12.12
CA CYS A 175 0.55 -1.54 -13.03
C CYS A 175 1.71 -1.88 -13.99
N THR A 176 1.65 -1.27 -15.16
CA THR A 176 2.72 -1.26 -16.15
C THR A 176 3.84 -0.29 -15.77
N ARG A 177 5.01 -0.44 -16.41
CA ARG A 177 6.12 0.51 -16.27
C ARG A 177 5.73 1.93 -16.73
N GLY A 178 4.84 2.06 -17.71
CA GLY A 178 4.34 3.35 -18.18
C GLY A 178 3.56 4.09 -17.10
N GLU A 179 2.49 3.46 -16.60
CA GLU A 179 1.67 3.99 -15.50
C GLU A 179 2.52 4.35 -14.28
N ARG A 180 3.45 3.47 -13.87
CA ARG A 180 4.30 3.72 -12.69
C ARG A 180 5.15 4.98 -12.83
N ARG A 181 5.68 5.26 -14.03
CA ARG A 181 6.46 6.46 -14.34
C ARG A 181 5.57 7.71 -14.40
N ASP A 182 4.37 7.61 -14.94
CA ASP A 182 3.40 8.72 -14.90
C ASP A 182 3.00 9.07 -13.46
N ILE A 183 2.70 8.05 -12.65
CA ILE A 183 2.39 8.17 -11.21
C ILE A 183 3.54 8.87 -10.47
N GLU A 184 4.80 8.43 -10.70
CA GLU A 184 6.00 9.09 -10.16
C GLU A 184 6.03 10.58 -10.55
N ASN A 185 5.89 10.90 -11.85
CA ASN A 185 5.90 12.29 -12.33
C ASN A 185 4.81 13.16 -11.68
N ILE A 186 3.59 12.63 -11.50
CA ILE A 186 2.46 13.34 -10.87
C ILE A 186 2.76 13.66 -9.41
N ILE A 187 3.25 12.68 -8.65
CA ILE A 187 3.54 12.78 -7.22
C ILE A 187 4.75 13.69 -6.98
N VAL A 188 5.84 13.48 -7.70
CA VAL A 188 7.07 14.29 -7.59
C VAL A 188 6.79 15.76 -7.91
N LYS A 189 5.97 16.05 -8.92
CA LYS A 189 5.54 17.42 -9.24
C LYS A 189 4.59 18.04 -8.22
N ALA A 190 3.75 17.24 -7.56
CA ALA A 190 2.95 17.71 -6.42
C ALA A 190 3.85 18.10 -5.24
N LEU A 191 4.82 17.24 -4.90
CA LEU A 191 5.76 17.44 -3.78
C LEU A 191 6.70 18.64 -4.00
N TYR A 192 7.24 18.82 -5.21
CA TYR A 192 8.05 20.00 -5.54
C TYR A 192 7.24 21.32 -5.60
N SER A 193 5.90 21.25 -5.59
CA SER A 193 5.06 22.44 -5.47
C SER A 193 4.90 22.91 -4.00
N LEU A 194 5.31 22.08 -3.02
CA LEU A 194 5.30 22.37 -1.58
C LEU A 194 6.53 23.20 -1.16
N LYS A 195 6.62 24.43 -1.68
CA LYS A 195 7.79 25.32 -1.55
C LYS A 195 8.15 25.65 -0.10
N ASP A 196 7.18 25.66 0.80
CA ASP A 196 7.33 25.89 2.24
C ASP A 196 8.05 24.74 2.96
N LEU A 197 8.00 23.53 2.41
CA LEU A 197 8.66 22.34 2.98
C LEU A 197 10.08 22.10 2.44
N ASN A 198 10.45 22.78 1.34
CA ASN A 198 11.78 22.80 0.72
C ASN A 198 12.45 21.41 0.64
N GLY A 199 11.73 20.43 0.07
CA GLY A 199 12.13 19.03 0.06
C GLY A 199 12.67 18.51 -1.27
N THR A 200 13.52 17.49 -1.17
CA THR A 200 14.22 16.84 -2.30
C THR A 200 13.65 15.45 -2.57
N TYR A 201 13.44 15.10 -3.84
CA TYR A 201 13.13 13.73 -4.28
C TYR A 201 14.42 12.96 -4.62
N TYR A 202 14.55 11.77 -4.05
CA TYR A 202 15.63 10.82 -4.30
C TYR A 202 15.06 9.60 -5.03
N ALA A 203 15.34 9.46 -6.33
CA ALA A 203 14.95 8.28 -7.09
C ALA A 203 15.89 7.09 -6.78
N LEU A 204 15.34 5.92 -6.45
CA LEU A 204 16.14 4.78 -5.98
C LEU A 204 17.15 4.27 -7.02
N LYS A 205 16.86 4.46 -8.31
CA LYS A 205 17.75 4.18 -9.45
C LYS A 205 18.99 5.08 -9.55
N GLU A 206 19.04 6.18 -8.81
CA GLU A 206 20.03 7.26 -8.93
C GLU A 206 20.73 7.58 -7.60
N LEU A 207 20.40 6.84 -6.52
CA LEU A 207 21.07 6.96 -5.23
C LEU A 207 22.54 6.55 -5.31
N SER A 208 23.42 7.37 -4.73
CA SER A 208 24.77 6.94 -4.38
C SER A 208 24.79 6.02 -3.15
N GLN A 209 25.86 5.23 -3.00
CA GLN A 209 26.02 4.32 -1.86
C GLN A 209 26.02 5.05 -0.50
N ASP A 210 26.55 6.28 -0.48
CA ASP A 210 26.58 7.14 0.71
C ASP A 210 25.17 7.68 1.05
N GLU A 211 24.35 8.00 0.04
CA GLU A 211 22.96 8.42 0.25
C GLU A 211 22.08 7.24 0.70
N GLU A 212 22.21 6.06 0.08
CA GLU A 212 21.57 4.82 0.54
C GLU A 212 21.90 4.57 2.01
N THR A 213 23.19 4.61 2.38
CA THR A 213 23.66 4.44 3.76
C THR A 213 23.11 5.54 4.69
N SER A 214 23.07 6.79 4.25
CA SER A 214 22.54 7.94 5.02
C SER A 214 21.03 7.88 5.24
N LEU A 215 20.28 7.25 4.32
CA LEU A 215 18.85 6.99 4.44
C LEU A 215 18.57 5.76 5.31
N ALA A 216 19.38 4.70 5.19
CA ALA A 216 19.25 3.47 5.96
C ALA A 216 19.52 3.72 7.45
N ASN A 217 20.62 4.40 7.78
CA ASN A 217 21.00 4.80 9.13
C ASN A 217 19.99 5.74 9.83
N LYS A 218 19.01 6.28 9.09
CA LYS A 218 17.95 7.16 9.62
C LYS A 218 16.57 6.47 9.69
N GLU A 219 16.51 5.15 9.45
CA GLU A 219 15.25 4.38 9.38
C GLU A 219 14.23 4.89 8.33
N ILE A 220 14.75 5.51 7.26
CA ILE A 220 13.98 6.22 6.22
C ILE A 220 14.11 5.56 4.84
N TYR A 221 15.05 4.63 4.65
CA TYR A 221 15.26 3.98 3.35
C TYR A 221 14.13 3.03 2.91
N MET A 222 14.07 2.71 1.62
CA MET A 222 13.07 1.86 1.00
C MET A 222 13.73 0.63 0.39
N ASN A 223 13.90 -0.43 1.19
CA ASN A 223 14.45 -1.70 0.72
C ASN A 223 13.58 -2.36 -0.36
N ARG A 224 14.23 -3.12 -1.24
CA ARG A 224 13.56 -3.95 -2.26
C ARG A 224 12.61 -4.95 -1.58
N PRO A 225 11.35 -5.10 -2.05
CA PRO A 225 10.46 -6.15 -1.57
C PRO A 225 11.11 -7.53 -1.73
N TYR A 226 11.33 -8.21 -0.61
CA TYR A 226 11.84 -9.58 -0.53
C TYR A 226 10.85 -10.53 0.16
N HIS A 227 9.87 -9.98 0.90
CA HIS A 227 8.90 -10.78 1.63
C HIS A 227 7.98 -11.56 0.67
N PRO A 228 7.75 -12.87 0.88
CA PRO A 228 6.94 -13.69 -0.02
C PRO A 228 5.57 -13.10 -0.38
N ASN A 229 4.81 -12.62 0.62
CA ASN A 229 3.52 -11.93 0.41
C ASN A 229 3.59 -10.75 -0.58
N ASP A 230 4.72 -10.04 -0.65
CA ASP A 230 4.92 -8.87 -1.51
C ASP A 230 5.40 -9.25 -2.92
N LEU A 231 6.17 -10.33 -3.03
CA LEU A 231 6.60 -10.90 -4.29
C LEU A 231 5.43 -11.54 -5.05
N SER A 232 4.60 -12.34 -4.36
CA SER A 232 3.34 -12.89 -4.90
C SER A 232 2.31 -11.80 -5.25
N ALA A 233 2.38 -10.63 -4.60
CA ALA A 233 1.61 -9.45 -4.94
C ALA A 233 2.25 -8.59 -6.05
N ASN A 234 3.26 -9.10 -6.76
CA ASN A 234 4.01 -8.43 -7.84
C ASN A 234 4.73 -7.12 -7.46
N LEU A 235 4.85 -6.75 -6.18
CA LEU A 235 5.37 -5.43 -5.77
C LEU A 235 6.86 -5.25 -6.11
N GLY A 236 7.62 -6.35 -6.18
CA GLY A 236 9.03 -6.37 -6.63
C GLY A 236 9.25 -6.25 -8.14
N LYS A 237 8.18 -6.16 -8.95
CA LYS A 237 8.22 -6.09 -10.42
C LYS A 237 8.93 -4.82 -10.91
N ASP A 238 9.84 -4.97 -11.87
CA ASP A 238 10.67 -3.91 -12.46
C ASP A 238 11.52 -3.10 -11.45
N TRP A 239 11.81 -3.60 -10.24
CA TRP A 239 12.56 -2.83 -9.23
C TRP A 239 13.97 -2.42 -9.72
N PRO A 240 14.45 -1.17 -9.53
CA PRO A 240 13.84 -0.04 -8.81
C PRO A 240 13.10 0.99 -9.72
N ASP A 241 12.67 0.62 -10.93
CA ASP A 241 12.08 1.53 -11.93
C ASP A 241 10.91 2.35 -11.36
N ALA A 242 11.02 3.68 -11.46
CA ALA A 242 10.05 4.67 -10.97
C ALA A 242 9.70 4.57 -9.47
N ARG A 243 10.66 4.23 -8.61
CA ARG A 243 10.56 4.30 -7.14
C ARG A 243 11.48 5.38 -6.59
N GLY A 244 11.08 5.98 -5.48
CA GLY A 244 11.90 6.96 -4.77
C GLY A 244 11.30 7.43 -3.45
N ILE A 245 12.05 8.28 -2.77
CA ILE A 245 11.72 8.86 -1.47
C ILE A 245 11.88 10.37 -1.58
N TRP A 246 10.82 11.13 -1.30
CA TRP A 246 10.93 12.57 -1.05
C TRP A 246 11.11 12.83 0.44
N LEU A 247 11.94 13.81 0.80
CA LEU A 247 12.12 14.27 2.17
C LEU A 247 12.07 15.80 2.22
N ASN A 248 11.38 16.36 3.23
CA ASN A 248 11.47 17.79 3.52
C ASN A 248 12.85 18.16 4.07
N HIS A 249 13.18 19.46 4.11
CA HIS A 249 14.48 19.95 4.57
C HIS A 249 14.91 19.37 5.93
N ASP A 250 14.01 19.39 6.92
CA ASP A 250 14.27 18.89 8.29
C ASP A 250 14.29 17.37 8.39
N ARG A 251 13.92 16.65 7.32
CA ARG A 251 13.72 15.18 7.28
C ARG A 251 12.71 14.66 8.31
N THR A 252 11.72 15.49 8.68
CA THR A 252 10.59 15.12 9.55
C THR A 252 9.32 14.74 8.78
N LEU A 253 9.26 15.08 7.50
CA LEU A 253 8.22 14.66 6.56
C LEU A 253 8.84 13.90 5.39
N ALA A 254 8.18 12.83 4.96
CA ALA A 254 8.62 11.96 3.87
C ALA A 254 7.44 11.54 2.97
N ALA A 255 7.73 11.23 1.71
CA ALA A 255 6.79 10.59 0.79
C ALA A 255 7.47 9.43 0.06
N PHE A 256 6.95 8.21 0.25
CA PHE A 256 7.47 6.97 -0.33
C PHE A 256 6.68 6.65 -1.61
N VAL A 257 7.35 6.66 -2.76
CA VAL A 257 6.70 6.59 -4.09
C VAL A 257 6.80 5.18 -4.69
N ASN A 258 5.66 4.65 -5.14
CA ASN A 258 5.50 3.37 -5.87
C ASN A 258 6.04 2.11 -5.14
N ARG A 259 5.81 2.01 -3.82
CA ARG A 259 6.13 0.81 -3.01
C ARG A 259 4.99 -0.23 -3.12
N ARG A 260 4.11 -0.31 -2.11
CA ARG A 260 2.87 -1.10 -2.16
C ARG A 260 1.73 -0.35 -2.82
N ASP A 261 1.72 0.96 -2.63
CA ASP A 261 0.74 1.92 -3.13
C ASP A 261 1.49 3.11 -3.77
N HIS A 262 0.78 4.00 -4.47
CA HIS A 262 1.39 5.04 -5.32
C HIS A 262 2.20 6.03 -4.48
N VAL A 263 1.63 6.52 -3.36
CA VAL A 263 2.38 7.26 -2.35
C VAL A 263 1.96 6.87 -0.94
N VAL A 264 2.95 6.72 -0.05
CA VAL A 264 2.75 6.72 1.40
C VAL A 264 3.39 7.99 1.97
N LEU A 265 2.57 8.90 2.47
CA LEU A 265 3.01 10.10 3.17
C LEU A 265 3.31 9.73 4.63
N SER A 266 4.42 10.24 5.18
CA SER A 266 4.83 9.98 6.56
C SER A 266 5.31 11.24 7.25
N LEU A 267 4.94 11.40 8.51
CA LEU A 267 5.66 12.23 9.49
C LEU A 267 6.46 11.32 10.42
N MET A 268 7.65 11.76 10.82
CA MET A 268 8.40 11.21 11.94
C MET A 268 8.87 12.37 12.82
N ASP A 269 8.41 12.37 14.07
CA ASP A 269 8.69 13.37 15.09
C ASP A 269 9.32 12.71 16.33
N ARG A 270 10.24 13.40 16.99
CA ARG A 270 10.88 12.97 18.24
C ARG A 270 10.23 13.61 19.48
N SER A 271 9.14 14.34 19.31
CA SER A 271 8.25 14.74 20.39
C SER A 271 7.38 13.59 20.89
N SER A 272 6.71 13.82 22.02
CA SER A 272 5.59 13.03 22.54
C SER A 272 4.24 13.77 22.47
N ASP A 273 4.19 14.95 21.83
CA ASP A 273 2.94 15.69 21.56
C ASP A 273 2.32 15.18 20.25
N LEU A 274 1.35 14.28 20.40
CA LEU A 274 0.62 13.71 19.30
C LEU A 274 -0.39 14.68 18.68
N GLY A 275 -0.77 15.75 19.38
CA GLY A 275 -1.65 16.80 18.86
C GLY A 275 -0.90 17.71 17.88
N ALA A 276 0.29 18.17 18.26
CA ALA A 276 1.18 18.91 17.37
C ALA A 276 1.64 18.05 16.17
N SER A 277 2.05 16.80 16.43
CA SER A 277 2.43 15.84 15.37
C SER A 277 1.30 15.63 14.36
N PHE A 278 0.06 15.39 14.84
CA PHE A 278 -1.10 15.20 13.98
C PHE A 278 -1.47 16.46 13.21
N THR A 279 -1.44 17.63 13.84
CA THR A 279 -1.71 18.92 13.19
C THR A 279 -0.73 19.19 12.03
N LYS A 280 0.57 19.03 12.28
CA LYS A 280 1.62 19.17 11.25
C LYS A 280 1.47 18.14 10.12
N PHE A 281 1.09 16.91 10.45
CA PHE A 281 0.90 15.87 9.44
C PHE A 281 -0.34 16.11 8.57
N VAL A 282 -1.46 16.52 9.17
CA VAL A 282 -2.70 16.85 8.45
C VAL A 282 -2.52 18.04 7.50
N ASP A 283 -1.75 19.05 7.89
CA ASP A 283 -1.36 20.17 7.02
C ASP A 283 -0.56 19.67 5.79
N PHE A 284 0.48 18.86 6.00
CA PHE A 284 1.26 18.25 4.91
C PHE A 284 0.39 17.41 3.96
N VAL A 285 -0.50 16.58 4.51
CA VAL A 285 -1.42 15.73 3.73
C VAL A 285 -2.37 16.61 2.90
N LYS A 286 -3.07 17.57 3.52
CA LYS A 286 -3.99 18.48 2.80
C LYS A 286 -3.27 19.24 1.68
N LYS A 287 -2.11 19.83 1.96
CA LYS A 287 -1.28 20.51 0.95
C LYS A 287 -0.90 19.60 -0.21
N PHE A 288 -0.50 18.35 0.05
CA PHE A 288 -0.22 17.38 -1.02
C PHE A 288 -1.46 17.06 -1.86
N GLU A 289 -2.59 16.77 -1.21
CA GLU A 289 -3.85 16.47 -1.89
C GLU A 289 -4.31 17.65 -2.78
N ASP A 290 -4.21 18.88 -2.29
CA ASP A 290 -4.48 20.11 -3.04
C ASP A 290 -3.57 20.24 -4.27
N GLN A 291 -2.28 19.90 -4.18
CA GLN A 291 -1.37 19.92 -5.35
C GLN A 291 -1.65 18.79 -6.35
N VAL A 292 -2.21 17.66 -5.94
CA VAL A 292 -2.70 16.62 -6.87
C VAL A 292 -3.97 17.11 -7.60
N VAL A 293 -4.90 17.74 -6.88
CA VAL A 293 -6.14 18.30 -7.44
C VAL A 293 -5.87 19.50 -8.36
N ALA A 294 -4.91 20.37 -8.01
CA ALA A 294 -4.47 21.48 -8.86
C ALA A 294 -3.87 21.01 -10.19
N GLN A 295 -3.25 19.83 -10.21
CA GLN A 295 -2.80 19.15 -11.44
C GLN A 295 -3.93 18.45 -12.22
N LYS A 296 -5.19 18.62 -11.80
CA LYS A 296 -6.41 18.01 -12.37
C LYS A 296 -6.55 16.50 -12.17
N TRP A 297 -5.71 15.91 -11.32
CA TRP A 297 -5.85 14.51 -10.91
C TRP A 297 -6.83 14.36 -9.74
N LYS A 298 -7.21 13.11 -9.48
CA LYS A 298 -8.07 12.74 -8.34
C LYS A 298 -7.44 11.56 -7.60
N LEU A 299 -7.82 11.39 -6.35
CA LEU A 299 -7.38 10.28 -5.52
C LEU A 299 -8.45 9.16 -5.55
N MET A 300 -8.03 7.91 -5.41
CA MET A 300 -8.94 6.77 -5.29
C MET A 300 -9.67 6.84 -3.95
N HIS A 301 -10.92 7.31 -3.97
CA HIS A 301 -11.73 7.54 -2.77
C HIS A 301 -13.22 7.34 -3.07
N ASN A 302 -13.93 6.62 -2.21
CA ASN A 302 -15.39 6.46 -2.30
C ASN A 302 -16.06 6.49 -0.92
N LYS A 303 -17.36 6.77 -0.87
CA LYS A 303 -18.12 6.95 0.39
C LYS A 303 -18.18 5.69 1.28
N HIS A 304 -18.07 4.50 0.70
CA HIS A 304 -18.20 3.25 1.44
C HIS A 304 -16.87 2.86 2.10
N LEU A 305 -15.75 2.91 1.36
CA LEU A 305 -14.44 2.43 1.82
C LEU A 305 -13.43 3.53 2.17
N GLY A 306 -13.79 4.82 2.06
CA GLY A 306 -12.84 5.92 2.19
C GLY A 306 -11.82 5.91 1.06
N TYR A 307 -10.55 6.15 1.37
CA TYR A 307 -9.44 5.99 0.43
C TYR A 307 -9.16 4.51 0.16
N VAL A 308 -8.85 4.21 -1.11
CA VAL A 308 -8.70 2.84 -1.62
C VAL A 308 -7.22 2.48 -1.77
N THR A 309 -6.87 1.27 -1.34
CA THR A 309 -5.48 0.77 -1.24
C THR A 309 -5.32 -0.62 -1.86
N THR A 310 -4.07 -0.99 -2.13
CA THR A 310 -3.69 -2.30 -2.69
C THR A 310 -4.03 -3.46 -1.76
N ASP A 311 -3.85 -3.29 -0.45
CA ASP A 311 -4.24 -4.26 0.57
C ASP A 311 -5.52 -3.77 1.29
N PRO A 312 -6.60 -4.58 1.38
CA PRO A 312 -7.83 -4.22 2.08
C PRO A 312 -7.67 -3.86 3.56
N LYS A 313 -6.55 -4.25 4.22
CA LYS A 313 -6.28 -3.84 5.60
C LYS A 313 -6.03 -2.33 5.75
N ASN A 314 -5.61 -1.65 4.68
CA ASN A 314 -5.18 -0.25 4.71
C ASN A 314 -6.28 0.75 4.31
N LEU A 315 -7.53 0.29 4.06
CA LEU A 315 -8.67 1.10 3.62
C LEU A 315 -9.12 2.18 4.64
N GLY A 316 -10.02 3.06 4.21
CA GLY A 316 -10.66 4.06 5.05
C GLY A 316 -9.84 5.34 5.11
N THR A 317 -9.41 5.70 6.31
CA THR A 317 -8.50 6.83 6.56
C THR A 317 -7.11 6.58 5.99
N THR A 318 -6.74 5.30 5.88
CA THR A 318 -5.36 4.78 5.72
C THR A 318 -4.40 5.15 6.86
N LEU A 319 -4.91 5.75 7.96
CA LEU A 319 -4.09 6.35 9.00
C LEU A 319 -3.47 5.28 9.92
N LYS A 320 -2.15 5.12 9.80
CA LYS A 320 -1.34 4.28 10.69
C LYS A 320 -0.55 5.18 11.64
N LEU A 321 -0.98 5.22 12.91
CA LEU A 321 -0.22 5.83 14.00
C LEU A 321 0.79 4.81 14.54
N THR A 322 1.99 5.24 14.90
CA THR A 322 3.01 4.41 15.54
C THR A 322 3.78 5.26 16.55
N VAL A 323 4.06 4.71 17.74
CA VAL A 323 5.00 5.29 18.72
C VAL A 323 6.14 4.32 18.99
N ARG A 324 7.34 4.85 19.23
CA ARG A 324 8.39 4.14 19.95
C ARG A 324 8.17 4.40 21.44
N VAL A 325 7.91 3.35 22.20
CA VAL A 325 7.63 3.44 23.63
C VAL A 325 8.58 2.53 24.41
N ASN A 326 9.17 3.09 25.47
CA ASN A 326 10.08 2.44 26.39
C ASN A 326 9.27 1.72 27.48
N LEU A 327 9.17 0.40 27.39
CA LEU A 327 8.40 -0.48 28.28
C LEU A 327 9.35 -1.52 28.90
N PRO A 328 10.21 -1.11 29.85
CA PRO A 328 11.29 -1.95 30.38
C PRO A 328 10.82 -3.22 31.09
N ASN A 329 9.58 -3.29 31.58
CA ASN A 329 9.01 -4.49 32.20
C ASN A 329 8.13 -5.28 31.22
N LEU A 330 7.16 -4.62 30.57
CA LEU A 330 6.21 -5.29 29.69
C LEU A 330 6.86 -5.91 28.44
N CYS A 331 7.99 -5.41 27.95
CA CYS A 331 8.71 -6.07 26.84
C CYS A 331 9.17 -7.51 27.17
N HIS A 332 9.30 -7.85 28.46
CA HIS A 332 9.66 -9.19 28.94
C HIS A 332 8.45 -10.00 29.40
N ASP A 333 7.31 -9.35 29.64
CA ASP A 333 6.08 -9.98 30.13
C ASP A 333 5.40 -10.81 29.02
N SER A 334 5.17 -12.09 29.29
CA SER A 334 4.46 -13.00 28.38
C SER A 334 3.02 -12.54 28.06
N ARG A 335 2.44 -11.70 28.92
CA ARG A 335 1.07 -11.16 28.82
C ARG A 335 0.97 -9.96 27.87
N LEU A 336 2.07 -9.37 27.40
CA LEU A 336 2.06 -8.21 26.48
C LEU A 336 1.20 -8.45 25.24
N SER A 337 1.26 -9.65 24.65
CA SER A 337 0.43 -10.00 23.48
C SER A 337 -1.08 -9.99 23.76
N ALA A 338 -1.49 -10.25 25.01
CA ALA A 338 -2.89 -10.13 25.44
C ALA A 338 -3.26 -8.66 25.71
N ILE A 339 -2.40 -7.92 26.42
CA ILE A 339 -2.56 -6.49 26.72
C ILE A 339 -2.78 -5.68 25.43
N LEU A 340 -1.94 -5.89 24.41
CA LEU A 340 -2.07 -5.21 23.11
C LEU A 340 -3.31 -5.63 22.32
N LYS A 341 -3.86 -6.84 22.55
CA LYS A 341 -5.15 -7.25 21.96
C LYS A 341 -6.31 -6.48 22.61
N ILE A 342 -6.35 -6.43 23.94
CA ILE A 342 -7.36 -5.68 24.72
C ILE A 342 -7.34 -4.19 24.32
N LEU A 343 -6.17 -3.58 24.23
CA LEU A 343 -6.00 -2.17 23.87
C LEU A 343 -6.15 -1.86 22.36
N ASN A 344 -6.45 -2.85 21.52
CA ASN A 344 -6.55 -2.71 20.06
C ASN A 344 -5.29 -2.16 19.36
N LEU A 345 -4.11 -2.47 19.92
CA LEU A 345 -2.79 -2.06 19.42
C LEU A 345 -2.07 -3.23 18.73
N SER A 346 -1.24 -2.98 17.71
CA SER A 346 -0.27 -3.96 17.19
C SER A 346 1.16 -3.54 17.53
N GLN A 347 2.00 -4.51 17.88
CA GLN A 347 3.44 -4.33 17.99
C GLN A 347 4.09 -4.73 16.67
N SER A 348 4.93 -3.85 16.13
CA SER A 348 5.84 -4.17 15.03
C SER A 348 7.25 -4.34 15.59
N PHE A 349 7.77 -5.56 15.62
CA PHE A 349 9.18 -5.78 15.91
C PHE A 349 10.00 -5.29 14.72
N LYS A 350 10.95 -4.39 14.98
CA LYS A 350 11.72 -3.70 13.96
C LYS A 350 13.14 -4.25 13.88
N LEU A 351 13.39 -5.09 12.87
CA LEU A 351 14.67 -5.00 12.17
C LEU A 351 14.64 -3.72 11.31
N ILE A 352 15.73 -2.97 11.34
CA ILE A 352 15.79 -1.59 10.83
C ILE A 352 15.70 -1.60 9.29
N GLY A 353 14.59 -1.05 8.76
CA GLY A 353 14.41 -0.72 7.34
C GLY A 353 13.22 -1.38 6.64
N ASP A 354 12.84 -2.59 7.05
CA ASP A 354 12.06 -3.48 6.16
C ASP A 354 10.53 -3.32 6.24
N ASN A 355 9.94 -3.51 7.43
CA ASN A 355 8.51 -3.84 7.58
C ASN A 355 7.59 -2.61 7.59
N PHE A 356 7.34 -1.99 6.43
CA PHE A 356 6.42 -0.84 6.34
C PHE A 356 4.93 -1.21 6.46
N ASP A 357 4.54 -2.45 6.12
CA ASP A 357 3.14 -2.88 5.99
C ASP A 357 2.81 -4.22 6.71
N ILE A 358 3.74 -4.78 7.48
CA ILE A 358 3.57 -6.12 8.05
C ILE A 358 3.19 -5.99 9.53
N ASP A 359 1.89 -6.03 9.81
CA ASP A 359 1.28 -6.14 11.15
C ASP A 359 1.31 -7.59 11.71
N GLU A 360 2.20 -8.44 11.19
CA GLU A 360 2.39 -9.80 11.71
C GLU A 360 3.37 -9.77 12.90
N PRO A 361 3.12 -10.55 13.97
CA PRO A 361 4.07 -10.68 15.07
C PRO A 361 5.29 -11.48 14.60
N VAL A 362 6.36 -10.76 14.21
CA VAL A 362 7.67 -11.37 13.95
C VAL A 362 8.15 -12.07 15.23
N ASP A 363 8.69 -13.28 15.08
CA ASP A 363 9.15 -14.08 16.22
C ASP A 363 10.38 -13.45 16.91
N LYS A 364 10.70 -13.90 18.12
CA LYS A 364 11.62 -13.23 19.07
C LYS A 364 13.09 -13.23 18.63
N GLY A 365 13.44 -12.39 17.66
CA GLY A 365 14.81 -12.11 17.22
C GLY A 365 15.39 -10.85 17.87
N ASP A 366 16.38 -11.06 18.73
CA ASP A 366 17.32 -10.10 19.33
C ASP A 366 16.75 -8.73 19.78
N THR A 367 16.47 -8.59 21.08
CA THR A 367 15.81 -7.41 21.64
C THR A 367 16.81 -6.52 22.39
N THR A 368 16.96 -5.27 21.94
CA THR A 368 17.49 -4.23 22.83
C THR A 368 16.41 -3.87 23.85
N HIS A 369 16.63 -4.35 25.09
CA HIS A 369 15.61 -4.95 25.98
C HIS A 369 14.57 -4.02 26.65
N SER A 370 14.09 -2.95 26.00
CA SER A 370 12.98 -2.15 26.54
C SER A 370 12.10 -1.41 25.53
N VAL A 371 12.52 -1.17 24.27
CA VAL A 371 11.77 -0.30 23.35
C VAL A 371 10.92 -1.10 22.36
N ALA A 372 9.62 -0.80 22.31
CA ALA A 372 8.68 -1.38 21.35
C ALA A 372 8.15 -0.32 20.37
N GLU A 373 7.97 -0.69 19.10
CA GLU A 373 7.15 0.08 18.16
C GLU A 373 5.70 -0.44 18.22
N ILE A 374 4.80 0.43 18.70
CA ILE A 374 3.39 0.12 18.97
C ILE A 374 2.51 1.00 18.09
N SER A 375 1.48 0.42 17.45
CA SER A 375 0.73 1.07 16.38
C SER A 375 -0.79 0.81 16.40
N SER A 376 -1.55 1.67 15.73
CA SER A 376 -3.01 1.55 15.58
C SER A 376 -3.39 0.36 14.68
N LYS A 377 -4.43 -0.40 15.05
CA LYS A 377 -4.98 -1.47 14.20
C LYS A 377 -6.13 -1.01 13.30
N ILE A 378 -6.90 -0.02 13.73
CA ILE A 378 -8.11 0.44 13.03
C ILE A 378 -7.72 1.52 12.00
N THR A 379 -8.21 1.36 10.77
CA THR A 379 -8.02 2.28 9.63
C THR A 379 -9.35 2.62 8.95
N LEU A 380 -10.27 1.64 8.88
CA LEU A 380 -11.62 1.74 8.32
C LEU A 380 -12.69 1.87 9.42
N GLY A 381 -13.85 2.43 9.06
CA GLY A 381 -15.03 2.51 9.94
C GLY A 381 -15.00 3.55 11.07
N LYS A 382 -13.88 4.24 11.28
CA LYS A 382 -13.71 5.39 12.19
C LYS A 382 -12.91 6.50 11.52
N SER A 383 -13.13 7.75 11.91
CA SER A 383 -12.40 8.92 11.41
C SER A 383 -10.99 9.04 11.99
N GLU A 384 -10.17 9.89 11.39
CA GLU A 384 -8.78 10.12 11.80
C GLU A 384 -8.68 10.65 13.24
N VAL A 385 -9.56 11.57 13.62
CA VAL A 385 -9.69 12.07 15.01
C VAL A 385 -10.09 10.94 15.97
N GLU A 386 -11.08 10.11 15.64
CA GLU A 386 -11.51 8.99 16.50
C GLU A 386 -10.41 7.93 16.67
N ILE A 387 -9.71 7.58 15.60
CA ILE A 387 -8.59 6.62 15.64
C ILE A 387 -7.44 7.20 16.47
N THR A 388 -7.12 8.48 16.30
CA THR A 388 -6.05 9.16 17.07
C THR A 388 -6.40 9.27 18.55
N GLN A 389 -7.64 9.64 18.88
CA GLN A 389 -8.11 9.76 20.26
C GLN A 389 -8.13 8.41 20.98
N ALA A 390 -8.59 7.35 20.32
CA ALA A 390 -8.55 5.99 20.86
C ALA A 390 -7.11 5.49 21.02
N PHE A 391 -6.21 5.80 20.09
CA PHE A 391 -4.80 5.46 20.18
C PHE A 391 -4.11 6.16 21.38
N ILE A 392 -4.38 7.45 21.62
CA ILE A 392 -3.92 8.18 22.82
C ILE A 392 -4.35 7.46 24.10
N GLN A 393 -5.65 7.12 24.21
CA GLN A 393 -6.19 6.42 25.38
C GLN A 393 -5.52 5.05 25.58
N SER A 394 -5.33 4.29 24.49
CA SER A 394 -4.67 2.99 24.53
C SER A 394 -3.18 3.06 24.90
N ILE A 395 -2.43 4.06 24.42
CA ILE A 395 -1.01 4.25 24.79
C ILE A 395 -0.88 4.71 26.25
N ASN A 396 -1.71 5.65 26.70
CA ASN A 396 -1.71 6.09 28.11
C ASN A 396 -2.06 4.92 29.05
N LYS A 397 -3.01 4.05 28.68
CA LYS A 397 -3.32 2.84 29.45
C LYS A 397 -2.20 1.79 29.40
N LEU A 398 -1.48 1.66 28.29
CA LEU A 398 -0.30 0.79 28.19
C LEU A 398 0.82 1.24 29.15
N ILE A 399 1.04 2.55 29.25
CA ILE A 399 2.02 3.16 30.18
C ILE A 399 1.57 3.05 31.63
N GLU A 400 0.27 3.16 31.91
CA GLU A 400 -0.28 2.86 33.24
C GLU A 400 -0.03 1.39 33.64
N VAL A 401 -0.27 0.44 32.73
CA VAL A 401 -0.02 -0.99 32.97
C VAL A 401 1.47 -1.30 33.16
N GLU A 402 2.37 -0.65 32.40
CA GLU A 402 3.82 -0.71 32.63
C GLU A 402 4.20 -0.23 34.04
N LYS A 403 3.62 0.90 34.49
CA LYS A 403 3.83 1.43 35.85
C LYS A 403 3.25 0.49 36.94
N ILE A 404 2.18 -0.25 36.66
CA ILE A 404 1.67 -1.29 37.58
C ILE A 404 2.65 -2.47 37.68
N VAL A 405 3.15 -2.99 36.55
CA VAL A 405 4.11 -4.12 36.56
C VAL A 405 5.44 -3.71 37.20
N ALA A 406 5.94 -2.51 36.92
CA ALA A 406 7.17 -1.97 37.53
C ALA A 406 7.12 -1.92 39.07
N ASN A 407 5.92 -1.75 39.65
CA ASN A 407 5.67 -1.75 41.09
C ASN A 407 5.27 -3.13 41.65
N GLY A 408 5.39 -4.21 40.86
CA GLY A 408 5.03 -5.58 41.25
C GLY A 408 3.52 -5.84 41.34
N GLY A 409 2.69 -4.98 40.75
CA GLY A 409 1.22 -5.11 40.78
C GLY A 409 0.69 -6.26 39.92
N GLN A 410 -0.42 -6.85 40.36
CA GLN A 410 -1.16 -7.86 39.59
C GLN A 410 -1.94 -7.21 38.44
N LEU A 411 -2.08 -7.91 37.32
CA LEU A 411 -2.81 -7.45 36.13
C LEU A 411 -4.16 -8.13 35.94
N ASP A 412 -4.61 -8.92 36.92
CA ASP A 412 -5.70 -9.86 36.70
C ASP A 412 -7.04 -9.16 36.48
N GLU A 413 -7.30 -8.02 37.13
CA GLU A 413 -8.49 -7.19 36.85
C GLU A 413 -8.43 -6.46 35.49
N PHE A 414 -7.24 -6.27 34.92
CA PHE A 414 -7.06 -5.68 33.59
C PHE A 414 -7.19 -6.74 32.47
N LEU A 415 -6.70 -7.95 32.72
CA LEU A 415 -6.74 -9.07 31.77
C LEU A 415 -8.09 -9.81 31.80
N TYR A 416 -8.76 -9.82 32.94
CA TYR A 416 -10.05 -10.47 33.19
C TYR A 416 -11.03 -9.49 33.87
N PRO A 417 -11.48 -8.43 33.17
CA PRO A 417 -12.55 -7.58 33.66
C PRO A 417 -13.83 -8.40 33.89
N LYS A 418 -14.58 -8.02 34.93
CA LYS A 418 -15.78 -8.70 35.45
C LYS A 418 -17.05 -8.33 34.65
#